data_AF-A0A372LYX2-F1
#
_entry.id   AF-A0A372LYX2-F1
#
_cell.length_a   1.000
_cell.length_b   1.000
_cell.length_c   1.000
_cell.angle_alpha   90.00
_cell.angle_beta   90.00
_cell.angle_gamma   90.00
#
_symmetry.space_group_name_H-M   'P 1'
#
loop_
_entity.id
_entity.type
_entity.pdbx_description
1 polymer ?
#
loop_
_entity_poly.entity_id
_entity_poly.type
_entity_poly.pdbx_seq_one_letter_code
_entity_poly.pdbx_strand_id
1 'polypeptide(L)'
;MTSELEKYHGNLQYAVDIVMCIDATGSMNPVLDIVKNSSLQFHQRLHDVMAKKSKEISQLRLKVIAFRDFGDDPSDAIEQTDFLHLPRQVTEFETFVRSLRAIGGGDIPESGLEALALAINSPWETGLDRRRHVIVMFTDAPAHPLGTVGASAQTYPKDIPRSMEDLFEQWGYARSQTAVMEQSAKRLVLFAPEDEPWKEAIGEDWDLTLHFPSRAGEGLEEFEMDEIIETIANSL
;
A
#
# COMPACT_ATOMS: atom_id res chain seq x y z
N MET A 1 11.22 10.79 -47.97
CA MET A 1 10.68 11.61 -46.86
C MET A 1 9.77 10.75 -45.98
N THR A 2 10.29 9.62 -45.48
CA THR A 2 9.52 8.66 -44.66
C THR A 2 10.39 8.03 -43.56
N SER A 3 11.53 8.66 -43.22
CA SER A 3 12.50 8.13 -42.26
C SER A 3 12.66 8.99 -41.00
N GLU A 4 11.81 10.00 -40.80
CA GLU A 4 11.86 10.88 -39.61
C GLU A 4 10.72 10.61 -38.61
N LEU A 5 9.73 9.79 -38.97
CA LEU A 5 8.61 9.44 -38.07
C LEU A 5 8.86 8.19 -37.21
N GLU A 6 9.86 7.35 -37.53
CA GLU A 6 10.19 6.15 -36.76
C GLU A 6 11.15 6.41 -35.57
N LYS A 7 11.59 7.65 -35.35
CA LYS A 7 12.56 8.00 -34.29
C LYS A 7 11.96 8.43 -32.94
N TYR A 8 10.63 8.38 -32.78
CA TYR A 8 9.95 8.79 -31.55
C TYR A 8 9.17 7.69 -30.83
N HIS A 9 9.44 6.41 -31.11
CA HIS A 9 9.16 5.35 -30.13
C HIS A 9 10.33 5.24 -29.16
N GLY A 10 10.57 6.30 -28.38
CA GLY A 10 11.36 6.13 -27.16
C GLY A 10 10.64 5.12 -26.29
N ASN A 11 11.29 4.00 -25.95
CA ASN A 11 10.77 3.01 -25.03
C ASN A 11 10.50 3.72 -23.69
N LEU A 12 9.26 4.18 -23.47
CA LEU A 12 8.85 4.82 -22.23
C LEU A 12 9.18 3.86 -21.09
N GLN A 13 9.91 4.34 -20.09
CA GLN A 13 10.27 3.54 -18.93
C GLN A 13 9.15 3.61 -17.90
N TYR A 14 8.66 2.44 -17.49
CA TYR A 14 7.55 2.31 -16.54
C TYR A 14 8.06 1.85 -15.17
N ALA A 15 7.80 2.67 -14.16
CA ALA A 15 7.99 2.36 -12.76
C ALA A 15 6.68 1.94 -12.11
N VAL A 16 6.71 0.88 -11.31
CA VAL A 16 5.64 0.51 -10.40
C VAL A 16 6.24 0.35 -9.02
N ASP A 17 5.79 1.21 -8.10
CA ASP A 17 6.08 1.07 -6.69
C ASP A 17 4.80 0.70 -5.96
N ILE A 18 4.91 -0.25 -5.03
CA ILE A 18 3.77 -0.69 -4.23
C ILE A 18 4.19 -0.73 -2.76
N VAL A 19 3.39 -0.12 -1.90
CA VAL A 19 3.48 -0.27 -0.45
C VAL A 19 2.31 -1.11 0.02
N MET A 20 2.60 -2.25 0.64
CA MET A 20 1.61 -3.13 1.27
C MET A 20 1.56 -2.82 2.77
N CYS A 21 0.49 -2.15 3.21
CA CYS A 21 0.16 -1.98 4.62
C CYS A 21 -0.67 -3.20 5.06
N ILE A 22 -0.13 -3.99 5.98
CA ILE A 22 -0.73 -5.25 6.40
C ILE A 22 -0.96 -5.19 7.91
N ASP A 23 -2.21 -5.29 8.30
CA ASP A 23 -2.59 -5.53 9.69
C ASP A 23 -2.08 -6.91 10.13
N ALA A 24 -1.25 -6.92 11.16
CA ALA A 24 -0.58 -8.09 11.71
C ALA A 24 -1.06 -8.43 13.13
N THR A 25 -2.31 -8.06 13.43
CA THR A 25 -3.01 -8.41 14.68
C THR A 25 -3.52 -9.85 14.64
N GLY A 26 -3.97 -10.38 15.78
CA GLY A 26 -4.34 -11.78 15.93
C GLY A 26 -5.42 -12.29 14.95
N SER A 27 -6.38 -11.43 14.56
CA SER A 27 -7.48 -11.75 13.64
C SER A 27 -7.00 -11.99 12.21
N MET A 28 -5.89 -11.36 11.81
CA MET A 28 -5.39 -11.32 10.43
C MET A 28 -4.57 -12.56 10.01
N ASN A 29 -4.54 -13.63 10.81
CA ASN A 29 -3.83 -14.87 10.46
C ASN A 29 -4.19 -15.42 9.07
N PRO A 30 -5.49 -15.57 8.70
CA PRO A 30 -5.87 -16.09 7.38
C PRO A 30 -5.40 -15.18 6.23
N VAL A 31 -5.50 -13.86 6.44
CA VAL A 31 -5.07 -12.83 5.48
C VAL A 31 -3.57 -12.90 5.24
N LEU A 32 -2.77 -12.96 6.32
CA LEU A 32 -1.32 -13.05 6.22
C LEU A 32 -0.86 -14.30 5.48
N ASP A 33 -1.51 -15.44 5.68
CA ASP A 33 -1.19 -16.68 4.96
C ASP A 33 -1.43 -16.54 3.46
N ILE A 34 -2.48 -15.82 3.07
CA ILE A 34 -2.79 -15.57 1.66
C ILE A 34 -1.80 -14.58 1.06
N VAL A 35 -1.46 -13.49 1.76
CA VAL A 35 -0.39 -12.58 1.31
C VAL A 35 0.94 -13.34 1.18
N LYS A 36 1.29 -14.23 2.12
CA LYS A 36 2.49 -15.08 2.07
C LYS A 36 2.50 -16.03 0.85
N ASN A 37 1.34 -16.57 0.49
CA ASN A 37 1.23 -17.51 -0.65
C ASN A 37 1.19 -16.77 -1.99
N SER A 38 0.47 -15.64 -2.05
CA SER A 38 0.27 -14.84 -3.25
C SER A 38 1.48 -13.97 -3.58
N SER A 39 2.22 -13.48 -2.57
CA SER A 39 3.46 -12.70 -2.73
C SER A 39 4.49 -13.41 -3.61
N LEU A 40 4.60 -14.74 -3.50
CA LEU A 40 5.48 -15.58 -4.33
C LEU A 40 5.18 -15.42 -5.83
N GLN A 41 3.90 -15.29 -6.17
CA GLN A 41 3.43 -15.26 -7.56
C GLN A 41 3.14 -13.85 -8.06
N PHE A 42 3.06 -12.86 -7.15
CA PHE A 42 2.61 -11.51 -7.47
C PHE A 42 3.42 -10.87 -8.59
N HIS A 43 4.76 -10.91 -8.50
CA HIS A 43 5.63 -10.28 -9.51
C HIS A 43 5.44 -10.92 -10.90
N GLN A 44 5.28 -12.24 -10.94
CA GLN A 44 5.08 -12.99 -12.19
C GLN A 44 3.71 -12.69 -12.79
N ARG A 45 2.64 -12.72 -11.98
CA ARG A 45 1.27 -12.39 -12.42
C ARG A 45 1.17 -10.96 -12.93
N LEU A 46 1.75 -10.00 -12.23
CA LEU A 46 1.77 -8.60 -12.65
C LEU A 46 2.50 -8.44 -13.99
N HIS A 47 3.67 -9.06 -14.13
CA HIS A 47 4.41 -9.06 -15.39
C HIS A 47 3.57 -9.66 -16.53
N ASP A 48 2.89 -10.78 -16.31
CA ASP A 48 2.08 -11.46 -17.32
C ASP A 48 0.87 -10.63 -17.76
N VAL A 49 0.17 -9.98 -16.83
CA VAL A 49 -0.97 -9.09 -17.14
C VAL A 49 -0.49 -7.86 -17.91
N MET A 50 0.66 -7.31 -17.55
CA MET A 50 1.25 -6.15 -18.23
C MET A 50 1.73 -6.48 -19.64
N ALA A 51 2.38 -7.64 -19.80
CA ALA A 51 2.79 -8.16 -21.10
C ALA A 51 1.59 -8.34 -22.04
N LYS A 52 0.45 -8.85 -21.53
CA LYS A 52 -0.80 -8.96 -22.31
C LYS A 52 -1.35 -7.61 -22.78
N LYS A 53 -1.03 -6.52 -22.08
CA LYS A 53 -1.39 -5.13 -22.45
C LYS A 53 -0.30 -4.43 -23.27
N SER A 54 0.73 -5.15 -23.72
CA SER A 54 1.88 -4.59 -24.46
C SER A 54 2.59 -3.46 -23.70
N LYS A 55 2.64 -3.54 -22.37
CA LYS A 55 3.38 -2.61 -21.50
C LYS A 55 4.49 -3.39 -20.79
N GLU A 56 5.70 -2.86 -20.82
CA GLU A 56 6.86 -3.47 -20.14
C GLU A 56 7.15 -2.68 -18.86
N ILE A 57 7.19 -3.36 -17.71
CA ILE A 57 7.61 -2.74 -16.45
C ILE A 57 9.13 -2.69 -16.42
N SER A 58 9.70 -1.50 -16.45
CA SER A 58 11.14 -1.29 -16.36
C SER A 58 11.66 -1.42 -14.93
N GLN A 59 10.83 -1.06 -13.94
CA GLN A 59 11.17 -1.15 -12.53
C GLN A 59 9.93 -1.52 -11.70
N LEU A 60 10.07 -2.55 -10.87
CA LEU A 60 9.08 -2.93 -9.85
C LEU A 60 9.74 -2.86 -8.48
N ARG A 61 9.21 -2.03 -7.57
CA ARG A 61 9.64 -1.98 -6.18
C ARG A 61 8.48 -2.26 -5.23
N LEU A 62 8.72 -3.10 -4.23
CA LEU A 62 7.74 -3.39 -3.18
C LEU A 62 8.28 -2.97 -1.83
N LYS A 63 7.42 -2.40 -1.00
CA LYS A 63 7.67 -2.14 0.42
C LYS A 63 6.53 -2.74 1.22
N VAL A 64 6.84 -3.29 2.39
CA VAL A 64 5.83 -3.79 3.33
C VAL A 64 5.89 -2.98 4.61
N ILE A 65 4.73 -2.62 5.13
CA ILE A 65 4.52 -2.00 6.44
C ILE A 65 3.51 -2.90 7.17
N ALA A 66 4.01 -3.75 8.06
CA ALA A 66 3.16 -4.49 8.98
C ALA A 66 2.85 -3.59 10.18
N PHE A 67 1.58 -3.52 10.56
CA PHE A 67 1.14 -2.72 11.71
C PHE A 67 0.27 -3.52 12.67
N ARG A 68 0.25 -3.09 13.92
CA ARG A 68 -0.61 -3.59 14.99
C ARG A 68 -1.23 -2.38 15.69
N ASP A 69 -1.21 -2.36 17.02
CA ASP A 69 -1.63 -1.21 17.81
C ASP A 69 -0.54 -0.66 18.72
N PHE A 70 -0.31 0.66 18.63
CA PHE A 70 0.52 1.39 19.58
C PHE A 70 -0.09 1.46 20.98
N GLY A 71 -1.40 1.21 21.15
CA GLY A 71 -2.06 1.10 22.45
C GLY A 71 -1.75 -0.20 23.20
N ASP A 72 -1.59 -1.31 22.47
CA ASP A 72 -1.23 -2.63 22.99
C ASP A 72 0.27 -2.74 23.31
N ASP A 73 1.13 -2.73 22.28
CA ASP A 73 2.59 -2.74 22.43
C ASP A 73 3.27 -1.80 21.42
N PRO A 74 3.67 -0.59 21.85
CA PRO A 74 4.36 0.36 20.98
C PRO A 74 5.67 -0.17 20.37
N SER A 75 6.28 -1.21 20.94
CA SER A 75 7.59 -1.71 20.51
C SER A 75 7.53 -2.59 19.26
N ASP A 76 6.37 -3.19 18.97
CA ASP A 76 6.11 -4.01 17.77
C ASP A 76 4.94 -3.49 16.91
N ALA A 77 4.37 -2.34 17.27
CA ALA A 77 3.26 -1.70 16.55
C ALA A 77 3.54 -1.45 15.06
N ILE A 78 4.80 -1.26 14.65
CA ILE A 78 5.21 -1.12 13.25
C ILE A 78 6.48 -1.93 12.96
N GLU A 79 6.41 -2.78 11.95
CA GLU A 79 7.56 -3.44 11.31
C GLU A 79 7.53 -3.12 9.82
N GLN A 80 8.64 -2.68 9.22
CA GLN A 80 8.65 -2.33 7.79
C GLN A 80 9.96 -2.68 7.08
N THR A 81 9.90 -2.77 5.76
CA THR A 81 11.08 -2.84 4.89
C THR A 81 11.38 -1.50 4.22
N ASP A 82 12.58 -1.37 3.66
CA ASP A 82 12.80 -0.42 2.57
C ASP A 82 12.12 -0.90 1.28
N PHE A 83 12.17 -0.10 0.20
CA PHE A 83 11.74 -0.56 -1.12
C PHE A 83 12.70 -1.62 -1.67
N LEU A 84 12.16 -2.82 -1.91
CA LEU A 84 12.84 -3.98 -2.46
C LEU A 84 12.61 -4.05 -3.97
N HIS A 85 13.67 -4.21 -4.75
CA HIS A 85 13.59 -4.26 -6.21
C HIS A 85 13.32 -5.68 -6.70
N LEU A 86 12.18 -5.91 -7.34
CA LEU A 86 11.83 -7.22 -7.89
C LEU A 86 12.26 -7.34 -9.37
N PRO A 87 12.67 -8.55 -9.82
CA PRO A 87 12.75 -9.81 -9.07
C PRO A 87 14.03 -9.98 -8.22
N ARG A 88 14.96 -9.01 -8.25
CA ARG A 88 16.29 -9.13 -7.63
C ARG A 88 16.27 -9.44 -6.13
N GLN A 89 15.35 -8.82 -5.39
CA GLN A 89 15.22 -8.90 -3.93
C GLN A 89 13.98 -9.68 -3.50
N VAL A 90 13.48 -10.59 -4.36
CA VAL A 90 12.26 -11.37 -4.06
C VAL A 90 12.42 -12.22 -2.79
N THR A 91 13.59 -12.81 -2.57
CA THR A 91 13.86 -13.62 -1.38
C THR A 91 13.84 -12.79 -0.09
N GLU A 92 14.29 -11.53 -0.13
CA GLU A 92 14.22 -10.62 1.02
C GLU A 92 12.77 -10.28 1.37
N PHE A 93 11.97 -9.97 0.34
CA PHE A 93 10.54 -9.72 0.47
C PHE A 93 9.81 -10.93 1.05
N GLU A 94 10.04 -12.13 0.49
CA GLU A 94 9.45 -13.37 0.97
C GLU A 94 9.85 -13.68 2.42
N THR A 95 11.12 -13.46 2.78
CA THR A 95 11.60 -13.71 4.13
C THR A 95 10.89 -12.81 5.14
N PHE A 96 10.76 -11.52 4.82
CA PHE A 96 10.05 -10.56 5.67
C PHE A 96 8.57 -10.91 5.82
N VAL A 97 7.87 -11.15 4.71
CA VAL A 97 6.44 -11.49 4.73
C VAL A 97 6.20 -12.80 5.49
N ARG A 98 7.10 -13.79 5.36
CA ARG A 98 7.03 -15.06 6.12
C ARG A 98 7.33 -14.89 7.60
N SER A 99 8.16 -13.91 8.00
CA SER A 99 8.43 -13.66 9.41
C SER A 99 7.29 -12.97 10.15
N LEU A 100 6.37 -12.31 9.42
CA LEU A 100 5.19 -11.68 10.02
C LEU A 100 4.34 -12.71 10.76
N ARG A 101 4.01 -12.38 12.01
CA ARG A 101 3.11 -13.15 12.88
C ARG A 101 1.91 -12.29 13.21
N ALA A 102 0.72 -12.83 13.01
CA ALA A 102 -0.53 -12.22 13.46
C ALA A 102 -0.67 -12.43 14.97
N ILE A 103 -0.22 -11.44 15.74
CA ILE A 103 -0.19 -11.44 17.21
C ILE A 103 -0.46 -10.01 17.69
N GLY A 104 -0.94 -9.87 18.93
CA GLY A 104 -1.26 -8.57 19.51
C GLY A 104 -2.50 -7.94 18.88
N GLY A 105 -2.65 -6.64 19.11
CA GLY A 105 -3.75 -5.78 18.66
C GLY A 105 -4.67 -5.36 19.81
N GLY A 106 -4.64 -6.08 20.94
CA GLY A 106 -5.44 -5.73 22.10
C GLY A 106 -6.94 -5.61 21.78
N ASP A 107 -7.49 -4.42 22.04
CA ASP A 107 -8.88 -4.08 21.74
C ASP A 107 -8.93 -3.19 20.49
N ILE A 108 -9.80 -3.51 19.53
CA ILE A 108 -10.10 -2.63 18.40
C ILE A 108 -10.54 -1.24 18.89
N PRO A 109 -10.26 -0.14 18.16
CA PRO A 109 -9.55 -0.02 16.86
C PRO A 109 -8.03 -0.32 16.88
N GLU A 110 -7.39 -0.34 15.72
CA GLU A 110 -5.94 -0.59 15.54
C GLU A 110 -5.21 0.64 14.96
N SER A 111 -3.87 0.61 14.82
CA SER A 111 -3.05 1.76 14.35
C SER A 111 -2.88 1.82 12.81
N GLY A 112 -3.96 1.59 12.06
CA GLY A 112 -3.93 1.55 10.59
C GLY A 112 -3.63 2.89 9.90
N LEU A 113 -4.01 4.02 10.51
CA LEU A 113 -3.75 5.35 9.93
C LEU A 113 -2.26 5.72 10.00
N GLU A 114 -1.54 5.30 11.04
CA GLU A 114 -0.08 5.47 11.15
C GLU A 114 0.63 4.73 10.00
N ALA A 115 0.20 3.51 9.69
CA ALA A 115 0.74 2.74 8.57
C ALA A 115 0.45 3.42 7.22
N LEU A 116 -0.77 3.92 7.01
CA LEU A 116 -1.14 4.69 5.81
C LEU A 116 -0.28 5.96 5.68
N ALA A 117 -0.07 6.68 6.78
CA ALA A 117 0.77 7.87 6.80
C ALA A 117 2.23 7.59 6.44
N LEU A 118 2.80 6.49 6.95
CA LEU A 118 4.14 6.03 6.59
C LEU A 118 4.22 5.60 5.11
N ALA A 119 3.16 4.99 4.57
CA ALA A 119 3.09 4.62 3.17
C ALA A 119 3.06 5.85 2.25
N ILE A 120 2.22 6.84 2.56
CA ILE A 120 2.13 8.11 1.82
C ILE A 120 3.48 8.81 1.75
N ASN A 121 4.21 8.84 2.87
CA ASN A 121 5.52 9.49 2.98
C ASN A 121 6.70 8.60 2.55
N SER A 122 6.46 7.47 1.89
CA SER A 122 7.53 6.58 1.43
C SER A 122 8.34 7.22 0.27
N PRO A 123 9.61 6.80 0.07
CA PRO A 123 10.47 7.38 -0.97
C PRO A 123 10.16 6.84 -2.38
N TRP A 124 9.01 7.26 -2.90
CA TRP A 124 8.47 6.87 -4.21
C TRP A 124 9.38 7.24 -5.39
N GLU A 125 9.27 6.48 -6.48
CA GLU A 125 10.04 6.68 -7.71
C GLU A 125 9.56 7.94 -8.43
N THR A 126 10.47 8.86 -8.75
CA THR A 126 10.15 10.16 -9.35
C THR A 126 10.93 10.44 -10.64
N GLY A 127 11.89 9.58 -11.02
CA GLY A 127 12.81 9.79 -12.14
C GLY A 127 12.41 9.15 -13.47
N LEU A 128 11.53 8.14 -13.47
CA LEU A 128 11.09 7.45 -14.71
C LEU A 128 9.89 8.12 -15.39
N ASP A 129 9.75 7.89 -16.70
CA ASP A 129 8.78 8.57 -17.58
C ASP A 129 7.32 8.37 -17.14
N ARG A 130 6.98 7.12 -16.81
CA ARG A 130 5.66 6.70 -16.37
C ARG A 130 5.81 5.98 -15.06
N ARG A 131 4.97 6.33 -14.09
CA ARG A 131 5.05 5.80 -12.73
C ARG A 131 3.68 5.53 -12.16
N ARG A 132 3.57 4.44 -11.41
CA ARG A 132 2.46 4.18 -10.52
C ARG A 132 2.97 3.94 -9.12
N HIS A 133 2.29 4.57 -8.18
CA HIS A 133 2.54 4.47 -6.75
C HIS A 133 1.26 3.93 -6.14
N VAL A 134 1.28 2.69 -5.68
CA VAL A 134 0.09 2.02 -5.17
C VAL A 134 0.26 1.74 -3.69
N ILE A 135 -0.65 2.23 -2.87
CA ILE A 135 -0.76 1.83 -1.47
C ILE A 135 -1.89 0.81 -1.40
N VAL A 136 -1.60 -0.35 -0.83
CA VAL A 136 -2.60 -1.38 -0.57
C VAL A 136 -2.72 -1.55 0.94
N MET A 137 -3.92 -1.37 1.48
CA MET A 137 -4.24 -1.56 2.89
C MET A 137 -5.00 -2.86 3.07
N PHE A 138 -4.55 -3.70 4.01
CA PHE A 138 -5.23 -4.92 4.42
C PHE A 138 -5.49 -4.85 5.93
N THR A 139 -6.75 -4.79 6.33
CA THR A 139 -7.17 -4.79 7.73
C THR A 139 -8.59 -5.34 7.87
N ASP A 140 -8.91 -5.86 9.04
CA ASP A 140 -10.27 -6.22 9.41
C ASP A 140 -10.80 -5.42 10.61
N ALA A 141 -10.07 -4.36 11.00
CA ALA A 141 -10.40 -3.52 12.14
C ALA A 141 -10.61 -2.05 11.74
N PRO A 142 -11.42 -1.29 12.51
CA PRO A 142 -11.42 0.17 12.48
C PRO A 142 -10.03 0.73 12.84
N ALA A 143 -9.77 2.00 12.53
CA ALA A 143 -8.52 2.65 12.93
C ALA A 143 -8.68 3.73 14.00
N HIS A 144 -7.69 3.85 14.88
CA HIS A 144 -7.60 4.98 15.79
C HIS A 144 -7.41 6.30 15.05
N PRO A 145 -7.96 7.43 15.54
CA PRO A 145 -7.62 8.74 15.03
C PRO A 145 -6.13 9.04 15.23
N LEU A 146 -5.48 9.62 14.22
CA LEU A 146 -4.06 10.00 14.28
C LEU A 146 -3.75 10.87 15.49
N GLY A 147 -2.57 10.67 16.08
CA GLY A 147 -2.07 11.47 17.19
C GLY A 147 -2.76 11.22 18.53
N THR A 148 -3.56 10.15 18.65
CA THR A 148 -4.25 9.77 19.89
C THR A 148 -3.56 8.63 20.64
N VAL A 149 -3.92 7.40 20.35
CA VAL A 149 -3.45 6.19 21.05
C VAL A 149 -1.96 5.96 20.76
N GLY A 150 -1.18 5.74 21.83
CA GLY A 150 0.26 5.49 21.75
C GLY A 150 1.12 6.62 21.17
N ALA A 151 0.54 7.79 20.87
CA ALA A 151 1.20 8.94 20.24
C ALA A 151 2.39 9.53 21.03
N SER A 152 2.48 9.22 22.33
CA SER A 152 3.56 9.61 23.23
C SER A 152 4.71 8.60 23.30
N ALA A 153 4.54 7.40 22.71
CA ALA A 153 5.56 6.37 22.70
C ALA A 153 6.79 6.84 21.91
N GLN A 154 7.98 6.41 22.36
CA GLN A 154 9.24 6.79 21.71
C GLN A 154 9.35 6.22 20.28
N THR A 155 8.73 5.07 20.04
CA THR A 155 8.68 4.35 18.77
C THR A 155 7.61 4.88 17.82
N TYR A 156 6.69 5.75 18.30
CA TYR A 156 5.68 6.37 17.45
C TYR A 156 6.33 7.27 16.39
N PRO A 157 5.98 7.14 15.09
CA PRO A 157 6.60 7.91 14.03
C PRO A 157 6.46 9.41 14.25
N LYS A 158 7.56 10.15 14.15
CA LYS A 158 7.58 11.60 14.42
C LYS A 158 7.17 12.44 13.22
N ASP A 159 7.43 11.93 12.03
CA ASP A 159 7.29 12.66 10.77
C ASP A 159 5.97 12.35 10.04
N ILE A 160 4.98 11.81 10.76
CA ILE A 160 3.63 11.59 10.24
C ILE A 160 2.66 12.68 10.70
N PRO A 161 1.63 12.99 9.90
CA PRO A 161 0.55 13.89 10.29
C PRO A 161 -0.13 13.43 11.59
N ARG A 162 -0.71 14.39 12.32
CA ARG A 162 -1.39 14.16 13.60
C ARG A 162 -2.91 14.30 13.49
N SER A 163 -3.44 14.45 12.27
CA SER A 163 -4.86 14.58 12.01
C SER A 163 -5.23 13.96 10.66
N MET A 164 -6.50 13.59 10.51
CA MET A 164 -7.03 13.06 9.25
C MET A 164 -6.99 14.11 8.12
N GLU A 165 -7.21 15.38 8.46
CA GLU A 165 -7.15 16.49 7.51
C GLU A 165 -5.74 16.68 6.96
N ASP A 166 -4.72 16.68 7.82
CA ASP A 166 -3.32 16.79 7.39
C ASP A 166 -2.89 15.57 6.56
N LEU A 167 -3.38 14.38 6.92
CA LEU A 167 -3.12 13.15 6.16
C LEU A 167 -3.74 13.22 4.76
N PHE A 168 -4.98 13.67 4.65
CA PHE A 168 -5.67 13.85 3.37
C PHE A 168 -4.98 14.91 2.50
N GLU A 169 -4.50 15.99 3.10
CA GLU A 169 -3.75 17.02 2.39
C GLU A 169 -2.39 16.49 1.88
N GLN A 170 -1.73 15.59 2.64
CA GLN A 170 -0.51 14.90 2.17
C GLN A 170 -0.78 13.88 1.07
N TRP A 171 -1.88 13.11 1.16
CA TRP A 171 -2.36 12.27 0.05
C TRP A 171 -2.57 13.10 -1.21
N GLY A 172 -3.09 14.32 -1.03
CA GLY A 172 -3.26 15.33 -2.06
C GLY A 172 -4.59 15.22 -2.78
N TYR A 173 -5.05 16.33 -3.32
CA TYR A 173 -6.14 16.41 -4.29
C TYR A 173 -5.84 17.60 -5.22
N ALA A 174 -6.71 17.86 -6.19
CA ALA A 174 -6.45 18.85 -7.25
C ALA A 174 -6.05 20.27 -6.78
N ARG A 175 -6.30 20.64 -5.51
CA ARG A 175 -5.97 21.94 -4.92
C ARG A 175 -5.06 21.86 -3.70
N SER A 176 -4.55 20.69 -3.34
CA SER A 176 -3.65 20.54 -2.21
C SER A 176 -2.35 21.30 -2.44
N GLN A 177 -1.87 21.94 -1.39
CA GLN A 177 -0.64 22.71 -1.36
C GLN A 177 0.52 21.91 -0.75
N THR A 178 0.21 20.95 0.12
CA THR A 178 1.24 20.13 0.80
C THR A 178 1.17 18.65 0.44
N ALA A 179 0.59 18.33 -0.73
CA ALA A 179 0.60 16.98 -1.28
C ALA A 179 2.03 16.48 -1.48
N VAL A 180 2.32 15.28 -0.97
CA VAL A 180 3.62 14.62 -1.16
C VAL A 180 3.57 13.56 -2.26
N MET A 181 2.38 13.00 -2.51
CA MET A 181 2.13 12.05 -3.57
C MET A 181 1.92 12.75 -4.91
N GLU A 182 2.36 12.10 -5.99
CA GLU A 182 2.01 12.57 -7.30
C GLU A 182 0.59 12.17 -7.70
N GLN A 183 -0.24 13.18 -7.92
CA GLN A 183 -1.64 13.03 -8.29
C GLN A 183 -1.89 12.07 -9.47
N SER A 184 -1.05 12.13 -10.51
CA SER A 184 -1.25 11.29 -11.70
C SER A 184 -0.85 9.82 -11.47
N ALA A 185 0.02 9.57 -10.49
CA ALA A 185 0.67 8.29 -10.26
C ALA A 185 0.02 7.48 -9.12
N LYS A 186 -0.55 8.15 -8.11
CA LYS A 186 -1.01 7.53 -6.88
C LYS A 186 -2.30 6.72 -7.03
N ARG A 187 -2.40 5.59 -6.34
CA ARG A 187 -3.65 4.82 -6.16
C ARG A 187 -3.69 4.27 -4.74
N LEU A 188 -4.86 4.32 -4.10
CA LEU A 188 -5.11 3.70 -2.82
C LEU A 188 -6.10 2.55 -3.01
N VAL A 189 -5.76 1.37 -2.53
CA VAL A 189 -6.63 0.18 -2.58
C VAL A 189 -6.82 -0.29 -1.14
N LEU A 190 -8.06 -0.30 -0.67
CA LEU A 190 -8.43 -0.66 0.69
C LEU A 190 -9.16 -2.00 0.67
N PHE A 191 -8.59 -2.99 1.35
CA PHE A 191 -9.28 -4.20 1.78
C PHE A 191 -9.51 -4.05 3.28
N ALA A 192 -10.61 -3.39 3.63
CA ALA A 192 -10.88 -2.87 4.96
C ALA A 192 -12.38 -2.94 5.27
N PRO A 193 -12.80 -3.00 6.56
CA PRO A 193 -14.21 -3.08 6.90
C PRO A 193 -14.96 -1.81 6.48
N GLU A 194 -16.29 -1.86 6.48
CA GLU A 194 -17.15 -0.68 6.21
C GLU A 194 -17.24 0.29 7.39
N ASP A 195 -16.34 0.17 8.38
CA ASP A 195 -16.26 1.00 9.57
C ASP A 195 -15.34 2.21 9.37
N GLU A 196 -15.39 3.16 10.31
CA GLU A 196 -14.52 4.34 10.34
C GLU A 196 -13.04 3.95 10.54
N PRO A 197 -12.08 4.58 9.82
CA PRO A 197 -12.24 5.67 8.85
C PRO A 197 -12.36 5.20 7.38
N TRP A 198 -12.47 3.90 7.13
CA TRP A 198 -12.19 3.32 5.82
C TRP A 198 -13.25 3.62 4.77
N LYS A 199 -14.53 3.53 5.13
CA LYS A 199 -15.64 3.72 4.19
C LYS A 199 -15.90 5.20 3.90
N GLU A 200 -16.38 5.94 4.89
CA GLU A 200 -16.85 7.31 4.68
C GLU A 200 -15.66 8.26 4.48
N ALA A 201 -14.78 8.36 5.48
CA ALA A 201 -13.70 9.36 5.47
C ALA A 201 -12.61 9.15 4.40
N ILE A 202 -12.40 7.91 3.93
CA ILE A 202 -11.38 7.58 2.92
C ILE A 202 -12.00 7.05 1.64
N GLY A 203 -12.77 5.96 1.72
CA GLY A 203 -13.30 5.25 0.55
C GLY A 203 -14.19 6.11 -0.33
N GLU A 204 -15.03 6.96 0.26
CA GLU A 204 -15.95 7.84 -0.47
C GLU A 204 -15.32 9.21 -0.79
N ASP A 205 -14.50 9.75 0.10
CA ASP A 205 -14.00 11.13 0.00
C ASP A 205 -12.63 11.27 -0.69
N TRP A 206 -11.74 10.28 -0.61
CA TRP A 206 -10.40 10.39 -1.18
C TRP A 206 -10.38 10.02 -2.66
N ASP A 207 -9.80 10.89 -3.48
CA ASP A 207 -9.62 10.58 -4.89
C ASP A 207 -8.65 9.43 -5.14
N LEU A 208 -8.86 8.74 -6.26
CA LEU A 208 -8.00 7.63 -6.71
C LEU A 208 -7.91 6.49 -5.69
N THR A 209 -8.98 6.32 -4.91
CA THR A 209 -9.17 5.26 -3.91
C THR A 209 -10.18 4.22 -4.43
N LEU A 210 -9.91 2.95 -4.15
CA LEU A 210 -10.83 1.84 -4.31
C LEU A 210 -11.01 1.17 -2.96
N HIS A 211 -12.25 1.00 -2.51
CA HIS A 211 -12.58 0.31 -1.26
C HIS A 211 -13.32 -0.99 -1.56
N PHE A 212 -12.73 -2.08 -1.10
CA PHE A 212 -13.27 -3.43 -1.10
C PHE A 212 -13.56 -3.82 0.36
N PRO A 213 -14.85 -3.93 0.74
CA PRO A 213 -15.23 -4.31 2.09
C PRO A 213 -14.68 -5.68 2.49
N SER A 214 -13.84 -5.72 3.53
CA SER A 214 -13.43 -6.97 4.18
C SER A 214 -14.34 -7.29 5.37
N ARG A 215 -14.48 -8.57 5.72
CA ARG A 215 -15.15 -9.00 6.97
C ARG A 215 -14.14 -9.64 7.89
N ALA A 216 -14.18 -9.30 9.18
CA ALA A 216 -13.32 -9.90 10.17
C ALA A 216 -13.37 -11.44 10.16
N GLY A 217 -12.19 -12.05 10.03
CA GLY A 217 -12.04 -13.50 9.94
C GLY A 217 -12.41 -14.15 8.60
N GLU A 218 -13.00 -13.43 7.65
CA GLU A 218 -13.04 -13.86 6.25
C GLU A 218 -11.72 -13.38 5.63
N GLY A 219 -10.75 -14.31 5.49
CA GLY A 219 -9.43 -13.99 4.94
C GLY A 219 -9.48 -13.35 3.56
N LEU A 220 -8.34 -12.87 3.06
CA LEU A 220 -8.30 -12.28 1.72
C LEU A 220 -8.62 -13.33 0.64
N GLU A 221 -9.58 -13.08 -0.22
CA GLU A 221 -9.86 -14.00 -1.31
C GLU A 221 -8.86 -13.80 -2.47
N GLU A 222 -8.61 -14.85 -3.25
CA GLU A 222 -7.67 -14.79 -4.39
C GLU A 222 -8.04 -13.69 -5.40
N PHE A 223 -9.32 -13.30 -5.48
CA PHE A 223 -9.81 -12.23 -6.34
C PHE A 223 -9.23 -10.85 -5.96
N GLU A 224 -8.93 -10.60 -4.68
CA GLU A 224 -8.47 -9.29 -4.22
C GLU A 224 -7.05 -8.99 -4.73
N MET A 225 -6.23 -10.03 -4.88
CA MET A 225 -4.92 -9.93 -5.52
C MET A 225 -5.03 -9.63 -7.02
N ASP A 226 -6.05 -10.17 -7.70
CA ASP A 226 -6.34 -9.83 -9.09
C ASP A 226 -6.77 -8.37 -9.22
N GLU A 227 -7.62 -7.87 -8.32
CA GLU A 227 -8.05 -6.46 -8.30
C GLU A 227 -6.86 -5.49 -8.16
N ILE A 228 -5.87 -5.82 -7.31
CA ILE A 228 -4.63 -5.01 -7.20
C ILE A 228 -3.90 -4.99 -8.55
N ILE A 229 -3.70 -6.17 -9.17
CA ILE A 229 -2.99 -6.29 -10.44
C ILE A 229 -3.73 -5.54 -11.55
N GLU A 230 -5.05 -5.67 -11.61
CA GLU A 230 -5.90 -4.97 -12.56
C GLU A 230 -5.87 -3.46 -12.34
N THR A 231 -5.90 -3.00 -11.08
CA THR A 231 -5.78 -1.58 -10.72
C THR A 231 -4.46 -1.01 -11.25
N ILE A 232 -3.34 -1.72 -11.06
CA ILE A 232 -2.05 -1.31 -11.61
C ILE A 232 -2.09 -1.30 -13.14
N ALA A 233 -2.57 -2.37 -13.75
CA ALA A 233 -2.51 -2.57 -15.19
C ALA A 233 -3.42 -1.61 -15.99
N ASN A 234 -4.60 -1.30 -15.45
CA ASN A 234 -5.59 -0.39 -16.03
C ASN A 234 -5.24 1.07 -15.76
N SER A 235 -4.59 1.35 -14.63
CA SER A 235 -4.17 2.71 -14.34
C SER A 235 -2.97 3.14 -15.16
N LEU A 236 -2.09 2.25 -15.63
CA LEU A 236 -0.82 2.55 -16.33
C LEU A 236 -0.93 3.30 -17.66
#